data_AF-A0A951N7A9-F1
#
_entry.id   AF-A0A951N7A9-F1
#
_cell.length_a   1.000
_cell.length_b   1.000
_cell.length_c   1.000
_cell.angle_alpha   90.00
_cell.angle_beta   90.00
_cell.angle_gamma   90.00
#
_symmetry.space_group_name_H-M   'P 1'
#
loop_
_entity.id
_entity.type
_entity.pdbx_description
1 polymer ?
#
loop_
_entity_poly.entity_id
_entity_poly.type
_entity_poly.pdbx_seq_one_letter_code
_entity_poly.pdbx_strand_id
1 'polypeptide(L)'
;MSLRIAHIGLGPIGCAVITQIAARGAMQSVCAIDLDPQKIGRNLGEIASSDAPNLQNVLVRSDMDAALREIRPDVAVLCTSSSLPRVWPQIETIARAGVPIVSTTEELAFPSGPNAHFTAKLDALAKECGVGIVGTGVNPGFVMDTLPILLSGACERVEKIRVERVQDAS
;
A
#
# COMPACT_ATOMS: atom_id res chain seq x y z
N MET A 1 14.92 -5.47 -15.21
CA MET A 1 14.59 -4.10 -14.74
C MET A 1 14.23 -4.20 -13.27
N SER A 2 14.62 -3.22 -12.46
CA SER A 2 14.21 -3.12 -11.04
C SER A 2 12.88 -2.38 -10.94
N LEU A 3 11.96 -2.87 -10.11
CA LEU A 3 10.63 -2.27 -9.90
C LEU A 3 10.76 -0.94 -9.15
N ARG A 4 10.23 0.15 -9.71
CA ARG A 4 10.30 1.51 -9.16
C ARG A 4 9.08 1.80 -8.30
N ILE A 5 9.31 2.04 -7.00
CA ILE A 5 8.26 2.16 -5.99
C ILE A 5 8.08 3.61 -5.53
N ALA A 6 6.83 4.06 -5.48
CA ALA A 6 6.41 5.25 -4.75
C ALA A 6 5.83 4.88 -3.39
N HIS A 7 6.25 5.58 -2.34
CA HIS A 7 5.76 5.37 -0.97
C HIS A 7 4.83 6.52 -0.59
N ILE A 8 3.56 6.22 -0.29
CA ILE A 8 2.54 7.19 0.09
C ILE A 8 2.16 6.95 1.55
N GLY A 9 2.53 7.88 2.42
CA GLY A 9 2.41 7.74 3.87
C GLY A 9 3.66 7.14 4.50
N LEU A 10 4.39 7.96 5.25
CA LEU A 10 5.67 7.61 5.88
C LEU A 10 5.51 7.46 7.40
N GLY A 11 4.39 6.84 7.82
CA GLY A 11 4.20 6.40 9.20
C GLY A 11 4.96 5.11 9.51
N PRO A 12 4.78 4.51 10.69
CA PRO A 12 5.50 3.30 11.09
C PRO A 12 5.40 2.14 10.10
N ILE A 13 4.21 1.90 9.53
CA ILE A 13 3.99 0.85 8.52
C ILE A 13 4.73 1.19 7.22
N GLY A 14 4.62 2.43 6.74
CA GLY A 14 5.33 2.90 5.55
C GLY A 14 6.85 2.75 5.68
N CYS A 15 7.41 3.18 6.81
CA CYS A 15 8.84 3.01 7.10
C CYS A 15 9.26 1.54 7.16
N ALA A 16 8.45 0.66 7.77
CA ALA A 16 8.74 -0.77 7.78
C ALA A 16 8.76 -1.38 6.36
N VAL A 17 7.84 -0.97 5.49
CA VAL A 17 7.81 -1.39 4.08
C VAL A 17 9.03 -0.87 3.32
N ILE A 18 9.41 0.40 3.51
CA ILE A 18 10.61 1.00 2.90
C ILE A 18 11.86 0.20 3.27
N THR A 19 12.03 -0.13 4.55
CA THR A 19 13.16 -0.93 5.03
C THR A 19 13.20 -2.32 4.41
N GLN A 20 12.04 -2.98 4.28
CA GLN A 20 11.96 -4.29 3.61
C GLN A 20 12.27 -4.21 2.12
N ILE A 21 11.81 -3.16 1.44
CA ILE A 21 12.11 -2.90 0.02
C ILE A 21 13.61 -2.67 -0.18
N ALA A 22 14.24 -1.87 0.68
CA ALA A 22 15.68 -1.62 0.63
C ALA A 22 16.50 -2.90 0.83
N ALA A 23 16.11 -3.75 1.78
CA ALA A 23 16.80 -5.01 2.07
C ALA A 23 16.69 -6.06 0.94
N ARG A 24 15.59 -6.07 0.17
CA ARG A 24 15.36 -7.08 -0.88
C ARG A 24 16.20 -6.87 -2.15
N GLY A 25 16.64 -5.65 -2.44
CA GLY A 25 17.47 -5.33 -3.61
C GLY A 25 16.82 -5.49 -5.00
N ALA A 26 15.63 -6.08 -5.11
CA ALA A 26 14.90 -6.26 -6.37
C ALA A 26 13.99 -5.07 -6.76
N MET A 27 13.91 -4.06 -5.89
CA MET A 27 13.05 -2.89 -6.02
C MET A 27 13.84 -1.62 -5.70
N GLN A 28 13.40 -0.49 -6.23
CA GLN A 28 14.01 0.82 -6.03
C GLN A 28 12.96 1.83 -5.56
N SER A 29 13.18 2.44 -4.39
CA SER A 29 12.41 3.61 -3.97
C SER A 29 12.74 4.80 -4.86
N VAL A 30 11.74 5.41 -5.48
CA VAL A 30 11.92 6.56 -6.39
C VAL A 30 11.09 7.79 -6.03
N CYS A 31 10.08 7.62 -5.17
CA CYS A 31 9.18 8.69 -4.75
C CYS A 31 8.75 8.44 -3.30
N ALA A 32 8.66 9.51 -2.50
CA ALA A 32 8.15 9.48 -1.15
C ALA A 32 7.22 10.65 -0.91
N ILE A 33 6.00 10.38 -0.44
CA ILE A 33 4.95 11.36 -0.23
C ILE A 33 4.47 11.29 1.21
N ASP A 34 4.46 12.44 1.89
CA ASP A 34 3.82 12.62 3.19
C ASP A 34 3.32 14.06 3.32
N LEU A 35 2.24 14.26 4.08
CA LEU A 35 1.65 15.58 4.32
C LEU A 35 2.26 16.26 5.55
N ASP A 36 3.00 15.53 6.38
CA ASP A 36 3.67 16.07 7.56
C ASP A 36 4.75 17.10 7.16
N PRO A 37 4.59 18.40 7.53
CA PRO A 37 5.58 19.44 7.25
C PRO A 37 6.98 19.13 7.79
N GLN A 38 7.09 18.31 8.84
CA GLN A 38 8.37 17.93 9.41
C GLN A 38 9.12 16.87 8.58
N LYS A 39 8.44 16.21 7.64
CA LYS A 39 9.04 15.20 6.76
C LYS A 39 9.36 15.76 5.38
N ILE A 40 8.56 16.71 4.89
CA ILE A 40 8.70 17.29 3.56
C ILE A 40 10.11 17.87 3.36
N GLY A 41 10.74 17.54 2.23
CA GLY A 41 12.11 17.94 1.89
C GLY A 41 13.20 17.13 2.57
N ARG A 42 12.88 16.27 3.54
CA ARG A 42 13.86 15.39 4.17
C ARG A 42 14.17 14.16 3.33
N ASN A 43 15.30 13.55 3.64
CA ASN A 43 15.78 12.34 3.01
C ASN A 43 14.95 11.12 3.44
N LEU A 44 14.58 10.24 2.51
CA LEU A 44 13.84 9.02 2.81
C LEU A 44 14.62 8.06 3.73
N GLY A 45 15.95 8.02 3.61
CA GLY A 45 16.83 7.25 4.50
C GLY A 45 16.72 7.72 5.95
N GLU A 46 16.71 9.03 6.19
CA GLU A 46 16.49 9.58 7.53
C GLU A 46 15.10 9.22 8.08
N ILE A 47 14.06 9.36 7.26
CA ILE A 47 12.67 9.05 7.67
C ILE A 47 12.52 7.57 8.03
N ALA A 48 13.15 6.68 7.26
CA ALA A 48 13.14 5.25 7.50
C ALA A 48 14.19 4.79 8.54
N SER A 49 15.02 5.69 9.07
CA SER A 49 16.16 5.37 9.95
C SER A 49 17.05 4.27 9.34
N SER A 50 17.40 4.44 8.06
CA SER A 50 18.14 3.46 7.26
C SER A 50 19.27 4.12 6.46
N ASP A 51 20.46 3.54 6.56
CA ASP A 51 21.65 3.95 5.82
C ASP A 51 21.74 3.33 4.41
N ALA A 52 20.67 2.67 3.95
CA ALA A 52 20.66 2.04 2.65
C ALA A 52 20.90 3.08 1.54
N PRO A 53 21.93 2.92 0.67
CA PRO A 53 22.32 3.94 -0.31
C PRO A 53 21.20 4.31 -1.29
N ASN A 54 20.31 3.36 -1.61
CA ASN A 54 19.19 3.56 -2.54
C ASN A 54 18.05 4.43 -1.96
N LEU A 55 18.07 4.75 -0.67
CA LEU A 55 17.11 5.67 -0.04
C LEU A 55 17.63 7.11 0.02
N GLN A 56 18.95 7.30 -0.04
CA GLN A 56 19.62 8.57 0.23
C GLN A 56 19.39 9.65 -0.83
N ASN A 57 18.78 9.33 -1.97
CA ASN A 57 18.53 10.29 -3.04
C ASN A 57 17.03 10.56 -3.27
N VAL A 58 16.16 10.08 -2.36
CA VAL A 58 14.72 10.30 -2.45
C VAL A 58 14.31 11.31 -1.40
N LEU A 59 13.80 12.46 -1.84
CA LEU A 59 13.27 13.49 -0.95
C LEU A 59 11.76 13.36 -0.81
N VAL A 60 11.25 13.60 0.40
CA VAL A 60 9.82 13.61 0.66
C VAL A 60 9.18 14.83 0.00
N ARG A 61 8.07 14.61 -0.73
CA ARG A 61 7.28 15.66 -1.38
C ARG A 61 5.87 15.70 -0.80
N SER A 62 5.24 16.88 -0.84
CA SER A 62 3.85 17.08 -0.40
C SER A 62 2.84 16.93 -1.54
N ASP A 63 3.23 17.29 -2.76
CA ASP A 63 2.38 17.22 -3.94
C ASP A 63 2.50 15.83 -4.61
N MET A 64 1.54 14.97 -4.28
CA MET A 64 1.47 13.61 -4.82
C MET A 64 1.25 13.59 -6.34
N ASP A 65 0.35 14.42 -6.85
CA ASP A 65 -0.05 14.41 -8.25
C ASP A 65 1.11 14.86 -9.15
N ALA A 66 1.77 15.97 -8.79
CA ALA A 66 2.96 16.44 -9.49
C ALA A 66 4.10 15.41 -9.46
N ALA A 67 4.35 14.82 -8.29
CA ALA A 67 5.42 13.84 -8.13
C ALA A 67 5.19 12.56 -8.94
N LEU A 68 3.97 12.02 -8.96
CA LEU A 68 3.64 10.82 -9.72
C LEU A 68 3.77 11.05 -11.23
N ARG A 69 3.34 12.21 -11.74
CA ARG A 69 3.48 12.57 -13.16
C ARG A 69 4.94 12.76 -13.59
N GLU A 70 5.76 13.37 -12.74
CA GLU A 70 7.18 13.58 -13.02
C GLU A 70 7.95 12.26 -12.99
N ILE A 71 7.80 11.49 -11.91
CA ILE A 71 8.64 10.33 -11.61
C ILE A 71 8.18 9.09 -12.37
N ARG A 72 6.86 8.93 -12.58
CA ARG A 72 6.23 7.76 -13.21
C ARG A 72 6.72 6.44 -12.61
N PRO A 73 6.42 6.18 -11.32
CA PRO A 73 6.77 4.91 -10.67
C PRO A 73 5.99 3.74 -11.28
N ASP A 74 6.49 2.52 -11.11
CA ASP A 74 5.83 1.30 -11.60
C ASP A 74 4.68 0.87 -10.68
N VAL A 75 4.80 1.12 -9.37
CA VAL A 75 3.79 0.80 -8.34
C VAL A 75 3.85 1.83 -7.21
N ALA A 76 2.70 2.18 -6.64
CA ALA A 76 2.58 2.92 -5.40
C ALA A 76 2.23 1.98 -4.24
N VAL A 77 2.91 2.15 -3.12
CA VAL A 77 2.54 1.54 -1.84
C VAL A 77 1.87 2.59 -0.95
N LEU A 78 0.61 2.36 -0.60
CA LEU A 78 -0.25 3.28 0.15
C LEU A 78 -0.43 2.81 1.59
N CYS A 79 0.11 3.57 2.55
CA CYS A 79 0.17 3.22 3.97
C CYS A 79 -0.36 4.35 4.88
N THR A 80 -1.48 4.99 4.53
CA THR A 80 -1.94 6.23 5.21
C THR A 80 -3.08 6.05 6.20
N SER A 81 -4.09 5.24 5.89
CA SER A 81 -5.25 5.05 6.77
C SER A 81 -5.96 3.72 6.52
N SER A 82 -6.60 3.19 7.55
CA SER A 82 -7.45 2.00 7.50
C SER A 82 -8.82 2.22 6.85
N SER A 83 -9.26 3.47 6.75
CA SER A 83 -10.59 3.83 6.26
C SER A 83 -10.61 4.07 4.76
N LEU A 84 -11.39 3.28 4.03
CA LEU A 84 -11.52 3.37 2.57
C LEU A 84 -12.06 4.75 2.12
N PRO A 85 -13.10 5.33 2.76
CA PRO A 85 -13.51 6.71 2.47
C PRO A 85 -12.39 7.75 2.62
N ARG A 86 -11.52 7.59 3.63
CA ARG A 86 -10.42 8.54 3.88
C ARG A 86 -9.30 8.42 2.86
N VAL A 87 -9.00 7.22 2.38
CA VAL A 87 -7.96 6.99 1.37
C VAL A 87 -8.46 7.13 -0.07
N TRP A 88 -9.77 7.15 -0.30
CA TRP A 88 -10.35 7.21 -1.64
C TRP A 88 -9.78 8.35 -2.52
N PRO A 89 -9.63 9.60 -2.06
CA PRO A 89 -9.03 10.66 -2.88
C PRO A 89 -7.58 10.36 -3.28
N GLN A 90 -6.83 9.65 -2.42
CA GLN A 90 -5.45 9.24 -2.70
C GLN A 90 -5.43 8.13 -3.75
N ILE A 91 -6.33 7.15 -3.62
CA ILE A 91 -6.51 6.08 -4.62
C ILE A 91 -6.85 6.67 -5.99
N GLU A 92 -7.81 7.61 -6.06
CA GLU A 92 -8.17 8.27 -7.32
C GLU A 92 -6.99 9.00 -7.95
N THR A 93 -6.25 9.78 -7.15
CA THR A 93 -5.07 10.51 -7.64
C THR A 93 -4.00 9.57 -8.20
N ILE A 94 -3.69 8.49 -7.47
CA ILE A 94 -2.66 7.53 -7.89
C ILE A 94 -3.10 6.75 -9.14
N ALA A 95 -4.34 6.25 -9.16
CA ALA A 95 -4.87 5.51 -10.30
C ALA A 95 -4.93 6.37 -11.56
N ARG A 96 -5.38 7.64 -11.45
CA ARG A 96 -5.43 8.58 -12.58
C ARG A 96 -4.05 8.99 -13.09
N ALA A 97 -3.00 8.85 -12.28
CA ALA A 97 -1.62 8.96 -12.73
C ALA A 97 -1.12 7.71 -13.51
N GLY A 98 -1.96 6.68 -13.67
CA GLY A 98 -1.63 5.43 -14.34
C GLY A 98 -0.76 4.50 -13.51
N VAL A 99 -0.76 4.66 -12.18
CA VAL A 99 0.11 3.91 -11.27
C VAL A 99 -0.69 2.83 -10.52
N PRO A 100 -0.34 1.54 -10.64
CA PRO A 100 -0.89 0.46 -9.82
C PRO A 100 -0.67 0.67 -8.32
N ILE A 101 -1.60 0.16 -7.50
CA ILE A 101 -1.66 0.43 -6.06
C ILE A 101 -1.63 -0.87 -5.26
N VAL A 102 -0.72 -0.94 -4.30
CA VAL A 102 -0.75 -1.89 -3.18
C VAL A 102 -0.97 -1.10 -1.91
N SER A 103 -2.01 -1.39 -1.13
CA SER A 103 -2.34 -0.62 0.07
C SER A 103 -2.44 -1.49 1.31
N THR A 104 -2.10 -0.93 2.46
CA THR A 104 -2.35 -1.53 3.77
C THR A 104 -3.70 -1.13 4.37
N THR A 105 -4.53 -0.35 3.67
CA THR A 105 -5.88 0.04 4.11
C THR A 105 -6.75 -1.19 4.34
N GLU A 106 -7.12 -1.45 5.58
CA GLU A 106 -7.88 -2.64 5.99
C GLU A 106 -9.23 -2.74 5.28
N GLU A 107 -9.98 -1.63 5.18
CA GLU A 107 -11.28 -1.62 4.50
C GLU A 107 -11.18 -1.82 2.96
N LEU A 108 -9.98 -1.71 2.37
CA LEU A 108 -9.76 -1.96 0.94
C LEU A 108 -9.59 -3.45 0.61
N ALA A 109 -9.16 -4.27 1.57
CA ALA A 109 -8.86 -5.69 1.31
C ALA A 109 -10.10 -6.46 0.80
N PHE A 110 -11.27 -6.14 1.36
CA PHE A 110 -12.56 -6.61 0.85
C PHE A 110 -13.68 -5.65 1.29
N PRO A 111 -14.00 -4.63 0.48
CA PRO A 111 -15.00 -3.63 0.86
C PRO A 111 -16.38 -4.28 1.07
N SER A 112 -16.92 -4.13 2.27
CA SER A 112 -18.18 -4.76 2.69
C SER A 112 -19.01 -3.84 3.59
N GLY A 113 -20.24 -4.24 3.91
CA GLY A 113 -21.15 -3.46 4.76
C GLY A 113 -21.36 -2.03 4.22
N PRO A 114 -21.14 -0.97 5.03
CA PRO A 114 -21.29 0.42 4.58
C PRO A 114 -20.42 0.78 3.37
N ASN A 115 -19.28 0.11 3.21
CA ASN A 115 -18.32 0.36 2.14
C ASN A 115 -18.53 -0.51 0.89
N ALA A 116 -19.54 -1.39 0.86
CA ALA A 116 -19.78 -2.29 -0.28
C ALA A 116 -19.94 -1.55 -1.62
N HIS A 117 -20.43 -0.31 -1.58
CA HIS A 117 -20.57 0.54 -2.77
C HIS A 117 -19.22 0.95 -3.39
N PHE A 118 -18.11 0.88 -2.65
CA PHE A 118 -16.78 1.14 -3.20
C PHE A 118 -16.28 0.03 -4.12
N THR A 119 -16.76 -1.21 -4.00
CA THR A 119 -16.31 -2.32 -4.85
C THR A 119 -16.52 -2.00 -6.33
N ALA A 120 -17.71 -1.54 -6.71
CA ALA A 120 -18.00 -1.13 -8.09
C ALA A 120 -17.21 0.11 -8.52
N LYS A 121 -16.99 1.07 -7.60
CA LYS A 121 -16.20 2.28 -7.89
C LYS A 121 -14.72 1.95 -8.13
N LEU A 122 -14.14 1.07 -7.33
CA LEU A 122 -12.76 0.59 -7.45
C LEU A 122 -12.56 -0.15 -8.76
N ASP A 123 -13.46 -1.08 -9.10
CA ASP A 123 -13.40 -1.84 -10.36
C ASP A 123 -13.51 -0.91 -11.58
N ALA A 124 -14.46 0.04 -11.55
CA ALA A 124 -14.62 1.02 -12.63
C ALA A 124 -13.37 1.90 -12.78
N LEU A 125 -12.84 2.45 -11.69
CA LEU A 125 -11.64 3.28 -11.68
C LEU A 125 -10.41 2.51 -12.19
N ALA A 126 -10.20 1.28 -11.70
CA ALA A 126 -9.10 0.42 -12.12
C ALA A 126 -9.14 0.14 -13.63
N LYS A 127 -10.33 -0.16 -14.18
CA LYS A 127 -10.53 -0.38 -15.62
C LYS A 127 -10.36 0.88 -16.45
N GLU A 128 -10.91 2.02 -15.99
CA GLU A 128 -10.77 3.32 -16.66
C GLU A 128 -9.30 3.73 -16.78
N CYS A 129 -8.52 3.53 -15.71
CA CYS A 129 -7.11 3.91 -15.66
C CYS A 129 -6.15 2.81 -16.15
N GLY A 130 -6.63 1.58 -16.38
CA GLY A 130 -5.81 0.45 -16.80
C GLY A 130 -4.80 -0.02 -15.75
N VAL A 131 -5.15 0.07 -14.46
CA VAL A 131 -4.25 -0.25 -13.33
C VAL A 131 -4.82 -1.34 -12.42
N GLY A 132 -3.94 -2.03 -11.70
CA GLY A 132 -4.34 -2.92 -10.60
C GLY A 132 -4.41 -2.18 -9.27
N ILE A 133 -5.40 -2.49 -8.44
CA ILE A 133 -5.55 -1.95 -7.07
C ILE A 133 -5.78 -3.14 -6.13
N VAL A 134 -4.94 -3.28 -5.09
CA VAL A 134 -5.08 -4.34 -4.09
C VAL A 134 -4.88 -3.80 -2.67
N GLY A 135 -5.79 -4.17 -1.78
CA GLY A 135 -5.60 -4.04 -0.33
C GLY A 135 -5.05 -5.35 0.23
N THR A 136 -3.96 -5.29 0.99
CA THR A 136 -3.35 -6.47 1.61
C THR A 136 -2.62 -6.10 2.89
N GLY A 137 -2.17 -7.10 3.62
CA GLY A 137 -1.58 -6.93 4.93
C GLY A 137 -1.57 -8.26 5.69
N VAL A 138 -1.19 -8.17 6.95
CA VAL A 138 -1.19 -9.34 7.82
C VAL A 138 -2.62 -9.76 8.21
N ASN A 139 -3.48 -8.79 8.51
CA ASN A 139 -4.90 -8.97 8.77
C ASN A 139 -5.64 -7.62 8.63
N PRO A 140 -6.56 -7.46 7.65
CA PRO A 140 -6.84 -8.39 6.55
C PRO A 140 -5.71 -8.44 5.51
N GLY A 141 -5.68 -9.49 4.70
CA GLY A 141 -4.75 -9.72 3.58
C GLY A 141 -3.92 -11.01 3.65
N PHE A 142 -3.87 -11.69 4.80
CA PHE A 142 -3.15 -12.97 4.92
C PHE A 142 -3.72 -13.92 5.98
N VAL A 143 -3.48 -13.64 7.27
CA VAL A 143 -3.64 -14.63 8.35
C VAL A 143 -5.10 -15.07 8.53
N MET A 144 -6.06 -14.15 8.33
CA MET A 144 -7.48 -14.40 8.57
C MET A 144 -8.31 -14.50 7.28
N ASP A 145 -7.67 -14.53 6.10
CA ASP A 145 -8.33 -14.56 4.80
C ASP A 145 -7.61 -15.49 3.80
N THR A 146 -6.48 -15.08 3.25
CA THR A 146 -5.76 -15.79 2.19
C THR A 146 -5.25 -17.14 2.68
N LEU A 147 -4.73 -17.21 3.90
CA LEU A 147 -4.25 -18.45 4.50
C LEU A 147 -5.39 -19.47 4.71
N PRO A 148 -6.51 -19.16 5.38
CA PRO A 148 -7.60 -20.12 5.52
C PRO A 148 -8.22 -20.50 4.16
N ILE A 149 -8.31 -19.56 3.19
CA ILE A 149 -8.74 -19.88 1.82
C ILE A 149 -7.80 -20.90 1.17
N LEU A 150 -6.48 -20.68 1.24
CA LEU A 150 -5.48 -21.59 0.68
C LEU A 150 -5.58 -22.99 1.31
N LEU A 151 -5.67 -23.06 2.63
CA LEU A 151 -5.76 -24.34 3.36
C LEU A 151 -7.04 -25.11 3.03
N SER A 152 -8.14 -24.39 2.75
CA SER A 152 -9.40 -25.02 2.35
C SER A 152 -9.32 -25.77 1.02
N GLY A 153 -8.33 -25.48 0.17
CA GLY A 153 -8.15 -26.14 -1.12
C GLY A 153 -7.83 -27.64 -1.03
N ALA A 154 -7.44 -28.13 0.14
CA ALA A 154 -7.24 -29.56 0.41
C ALA A 154 -8.51 -30.28 0.91
N CYS A 155 -9.62 -29.56 1.12
CA CYS A 155 -10.87 -30.12 1.62
C CYS A 155 -11.82 -30.47 0.47
N GLU A 156 -12.42 -31.66 0.49
CA GLU A 156 -13.52 -32.01 -0.43
C GLU A 156 -14.79 -31.18 -0.15
N ARG A 157 -15.06 -30.92 1.14
CA ARG A 157 -16.17 -30.08 1.61
C ARG A 157 -15.74 -29.25 2.81
N VAL A 158 -16.08 -27.95 2.80
CA VAL A 158 -15.82 -27.02 3.91
C VAL A 158 -17.14 -26.74 4.65
N GLU A 159 -17.26 -27.25 5.87
CA GLU A 159 -18.45 -26.99 6.70
C GLU A 159 -18.31 -25.74 7.57
N LYS A 160 -17.10 -25.47 8.07
CA LYS A 160 -16.80 -24.33 8.93
C LYS A 160 -15.32 -23.96 8.88
N ILE A 161 -15.04 -22.67 8.89
CA ILE A 161 -13.70 -22.11 9.12
C ILE A 161 -13.73 -21.37 10.46
N ARG A 162 -12.75 -21.62 11.32
CA ARG A 162 -12.52 -20.86 12.56
C ARG A 162 -11.08 -20.36 12.56
N VAL A 163 -10.92 -19.06 12.75
CA VAL A 163 -9.61 -18.42 12.86
C VAL A 163 -9.57 -17.65 14.18
N GLU A 164 -8.46 -17.76 14.90
CA GLU A 164 -8.20 -17.02 16.13
C GLU A 164 -6.81 -16.38 16.02
N ARG A 165 -6.75 -15.07 16.25
CA ARG A 165 -5.53 -14.28 16.19
C ARG A 165 -5.32 -13.64 17.55
N VAL A 166 -4.21 -13.99 18.21
CA VAL A 166 -3.76 -13.37 19.46
C VAL A 166 -2.61 -12.43 19.14
N GLN A 167 -2.73 -11.17 19.55
CA GLN A 167 -1.73 -10.13 19.32
C GLN A 167 -1.43 -9.41 20.63
N ASP A 168 -0.14 -9.15 20.86
CA ASP A 168 0.32 -8.19 21.85
C ASP A 168 0.57 -6.85 21.14
N ALA A 169 0.00 -5.78 21.68
CA ALA A 169 0.08 -4.42 21.14
C ALA A 169 0.69 -3.43 22.16
N SER A 170 1.28 -3.95 23.23
CA SER A 170 1.99 -3.16 24.24
C SER A 170 3.35 -2.63 23.77
#